data_AF-A0A2G1WA05-F1
#
_entry.id   AF-A0A2G1WA05-F1
#
_cell.length_a   1.000
_cell.length_b   1.000
_cell.length_c   1.000
_cell.angle_alpha   90.00
_cell.angle_beta   90.00
_cell.angle_gamma   90.00
#
_symmetry.space_group_name_H-M   'P 1'
#
loop_
_entity.id
_entity.type
_entity.pdbx_description
1 polymer ?
#
loop_
_entity_poly.entity_id
_entity_poly.type
_entity_poly.pdbx_seq_one_letter_code
_entity_poly.pdbx_strand_id
1 'polypeptide(L)'
;MDGSSNRFANPWLKNLSSDSFLRTSHPIGPIMFTLDVLSRIIHVGTAITLVGGSAFMLIVLLPSAKLISDEAHQTLAQAVTGRWKRFIHGGILLFLLSGFYNYMRAIPNHKGDGLYHGLLGVKMLLAFTIFFLASALVGRSAAFEGIRQNRAKWLKVIVLFAAIIVGISGFVKVRGPSINTVDANAVAPIDSSDTPEPQPATAE
;
A
#
# COMPACT_ATOMS: atom_id res chain seq x y z
N MET A 1 -18.96 -68.13 1.44
CA MET A 1 -17.88 -67.16 1.77
C MET A 1 -17.00 -67.05 0.53
N ASP A 2 -17.07 -65.94 -0.20
CA ASP A 2 -15.96 -65.46 -1.04
C ASP A 2 -16.17 -63.98 -1.46
N GLY A 3 -15.35 -63.12 -0.85
CA GLY A 3 -14.63 -61.99 -1.44
C GLY A 3 -15.16 -61.23 -2.65
N SER A 4 -16.12 -60.32 -2.44
CA SER A 4 -16.22 -59.13 -3.30
C SER A 4 -15.15 -58.12 -2.89
N SER A 5 -14.24 -57.71 -3.79
CA SER A 5 -13.81 -56.29 -3.88
C SER A 5 -12.76 -56.05 -4.98
N ASN A 6 -12.93 -54.90 -5.64
CA ASN A 6 -11.91 -54.10 -6.36
C ASN A 6 -11.73 -54.35 -7.88
N ARG A 7 -12.76 -53.99 -8.67
CA ARG A 7 -12.65 -53.71 -10.12
C ARG A 7 -12.90 -52.23 -10.50
N PHE A 8 -12.52 -51.29 -9.63
CA PHE A 8 -12.59 -49.85 -9.93
C PHE A 8 -11.29 -49.13 -9.53
N ALA A 9 -10.15 -49.62 -10.01
CA ALA A 9 -8.90 -48.86 -9.96
C ALA A 9 -8.88 -47.89 -11.16
N ASN A 10 -9.39 -46.67 -10.97
CA ASN A 10 -9.38 -45.62 -11.98
C ASN A 10 -7.93 -45.25 -12.38
N PRO A 11 -7.52 -45.40 -13.66
CA PRO A 11 -6.16 -45.12 -14.11
C PRO A 11 -5.73 -43.66 -13.91
N TRP A 12 -6.70 -42.74 -13.95
CA TRP A 12 -6.50 -41.29 -13.85
C TRP A 12 -6.15 -40.78 -12.45
N LEU A 13 -6.35 -41.60 -11.39
CA LEU A 13 -6.01 -41.21 -10.01
C LEU A 13 -4.54 -41.45 -9.66
N LYS A 14 -3.76 -42.15 -10.51
CA LYS A 14 -2.33 -42.42 -10.24
C LYS A 14 -1.41 -41.22 -10.50
N ASN A 15 -1.88 -40.17 -11.17
CA ASN A 15 -1.06 -39.01 -11.53
C ASN A 15 -1.31 -37.77 -10.64
N LEU A 16 -2.06 -37.95 -9.56
CA LEU A 16 -2.19 -36.96 -8.48
C LEU A 16 -1.20 -37.28 -7.35
N SER A 17 0.04 -37.65 -7.71
CA SER A 17 1.11 -37.63 -6.70
C SER A 17 1.28 -36.19 -6.23
N SER A 18 1.29 -36.06 -4.92
CA SER A 18 1.31 -34.87 -4.07
C SER A 18 2.46 -33.88 -4.28
N ASP A 19 3.13 -33.90 -5.44
CA ASP A 19 4.43 -33.25 -5.64
C ASP A 19 4.35 -32.02 -6.56
N SER A 20 3.23 -31.77 -7.25
CA SER A 20 3.04 -30.58 -8.09
C SER A 20 2.55 -29.35 -7.30
N PHE A 21 1.97 -29.54 -6.11
CA PHE A 21 1.48 -28.45 -5.25
C PHE A 21 2.61 -27.79 -4.42
N LEU A 22 3.78 -28.41 -4.34
CA LEU A 22 4.96 -27.88 -3.65
C LEU A 22 5.95 -27.21 -4.61
N ARG A 23 5.45 -26.65 -5.73
CA ARG A 23 6.28 -25.80 -6.60
C ARG A 23 6.61 -24.51 -5.84
N THR A 24 7.80 -24.54 -5.25
CA THR A 24 8.44 -23.52 -4.44
C THR A 24 8.44 -22.14 -5.10
N SER A 25 7.41 -21.34 -4.81
CA SER A 25 7.62 -19.91 -4.62
C SER A 25 8.73 -19.81 -3.57
N HIS A 26 9.89 -19.22 -3.92
CA HIS A 26 11.03 -19.14 -3.00
C HIS A 26 10.52 -18.66 -1.64
N PRO A 27 10.60 -19.45 -0.56
CA PRO A 27 10.13 -18.99 0.73
C PRO A 27 11.01 -17.81 1.09
N ILE A 28 10.43 -16.61 1.04
CA ILE A 28 11.04 -15.44 1.64
C ILE A 28 11.30 -15.86 3.08
N GLY A 29 12.57 -16.01 3.45
CA GLY A 29 12.92 -16.54 4.77
C GLY A 29 12.18 -15.77 5.87
N PRO A 30 11.88 -16.38 7.02
CA PRO A 30 11.00 -15.80 8.05
C PRO A 30 11.44 -14.39 8.48
N ILE A 31 12.75 -14.11 8.44
CA ILE A 31 13.34 -12.79 8.68
C ILE A 31 12.86 -11.76 7.66
N MET A 32 12.95 -12.06 6.37
CA MET A 32 12.59 -11.12 5.30
C MET A 32 11.09 -10.83 5.27
N PHE A 33 10.25 -11.84 5.55
CA PHE A 33 8.80 -11.63 5.74
C PHE A 33 8.53 -10.68 6.90
N THR A 34 9.21 -10.88 8.03
CA THR A 34 9.08 -10.01 9.21
C THR A 34 9.48 -8.57 8.89
N LEU A 35 10.57 -8.37 8.14
CA LEU A 35 11.01 -7.04 7.70
C LEU A 35 9.99 -6.37 6.76
N ASP A 36 9.41 -7.11 5.81
CA ASP A 36 8.38 -6.60 4.90
C ASP A 36 7.15 -6.10 5.68
N VAL A 37 6.68 -6.91 6.64
CA VAL A 37 5.53 -6.56 7.48
C VAL A 37 5.85 -5.36 8.38
N LEU A 38 6.98 -5.39 9.08
CA LEU A 38 7.39 -4.32 9.98
C LEU A 38 7.56 -2.99 9.25
N SER A 39 8.25 -3.01 8.10
CA SER A 39 8.45 -1.82 7.27
C SER A 39 7.11 -1.23 6.82
N ARG A 40 6.14 -2.05 6.44
CA ARG A 40 4.80 -1.60 6.07
C ARG A 40 4.03 -1.00 7.25
N ILE A 41 4.10 -1.64 8.42
CA ILE A 41 3.48 -1.11 9.66
C ILE A 41 4.08 0.25 10.00
N ILE A 42 5.41 0.37 9.97
CA ILE A 42 6.12 1.62 10.23
C ILE A 42 5.70 2.69 9.22
N HIS A 43 5.67 2.37 7.93
CA HIS A 43 5.30 3.33 6.89
C HIS A 43 3.89 3.88 7.09
N VAL A 44 2.91 2.99 7.25
CA VAL A 44 1.50 3.36 7.43
C VAL A 44 1.26 4.04 8.78
N GLY A 45 1.85 3.53 9.86
CA GLY A 45 1.75 4.14 11.20
C GLY A 45 2.35 5.54 11.26
N THR A 46 3.47 5.76 10.55
CA THR A 46 4.06 7.11 10.42
C THR A 46 3.13 8.04 9.65
N ALA A 47 2.54 7.56 8.54
CA ALA A 47 1.55 8.31 7.77
C ALA A 47 0.36 8.74 8.65
N ILE A 48 -0.22 7.79 9.39
CA ILE A 48 -1.35 8.00 10.28
C ILE A 48 -1.00 9.04 11.35
N THR A 49 0.19 8.94 11.96
CA THR A 49 0.60 9.87 13.02
C THR A 49 0.74 11.30 12.49
N LEU A 50 1.41 11.49 11.35
CA LEU A 50 1.65 12.83 10.80
C LEU A 50 0.37 13.46 10.22
N VAL A 51 -0.40 12.69 9.46
CA VAL A 51 -1.65 13.16 8.85
C VAL A 51 -2.73 13.33 9.92
N GLY A 52 -2.87 12.35 10.81
CA GLY A 52 -3.82 12.39 11.93
C GLY A 52 -3.53 13.55 12.89
N GLY A 53 -2.27 13.80 13.23
CA GLY A 53 -1.88 14.98 14.02
C GLY A 53 -2.20 16.29 13.28
N SER A 54 -1.97 16.36 11.97
CA SER A 54 -2.33 17.54 11.16
C SER A 54 -3.85 17.77 11.10
N ALA A 55 -4.63 16.69 10.96
CA ALA A 55 -6.08 16.75 10.99
C ALA A 55 -6.62 17.16 12.37
N PHE A 56 -6.06 16.60 13.44
CA PHE A 56 -6.37 17.00 14.81
C PHE A 56 -6.08 18.49 15.04
N MET A 57 -4.91 18.97 14.60
CA MET A 57 -4.57 20.38 14.70
C MET A 57 -5.58 21.26 13.98
N LEU A 58 -5.97 20.88 12.77
CA LEU A 58 -6.91 21.63 11.95
C LEU A 58 -8.33 21.66 12.52
N ILE A 59 -8.85 20.49 12.91
CA ILE A 59 -10.28 20.28 13.17
C ILE A 59 -10.61 20.50 14.64
N VAL A 60 -9.68 20.19 15.54
CA VAL A 60 -9.93 20.18 16.99
C VAL A 60 -9.14 21.29 17.68
N LEU A 61 -7.81 21.31 17.49
CA LEU A 61 -6.95 22.23 18.24
C LEU A 61 -7.17 23.69 17.85
N LEU A 62 -7.10 24.02 16.55
CA LEU A 62 -7.20 25.40 16.08
C LEU A 62 -8.54 26.05 16.42
N PRO A 63 -9.70 25.39 16.28
CA PRO A 63 -10.97 25.96 16.72
C PRO A 63 -11.04 26.16 18.23
N SER A 64 -10.59 25.17 19.01
CA SER A 64 -10.61 25.24 20.48
C SER A 64 -9.69 26.34 21.02
N ALA A 65 -8.56 26.58 20.36
CA ALA A 65 -7.60 27.60 20.75
C ALA A 65 -8.14 29.03 20.58
N LYS A 66 -9.23 29.25 19.82
CA LYS A 66 -9.87 30.58 19.71
C LYS A 66 -10.63 31.01 20.97
N LEU A 67 -10.85 30.09 21.91
CA LEU A 67 -11.65 30.34 23.12
C LEU A 67 -10.82 30.81 24.32
N ILE A 68 -9.50 30.87 24.18
CA ILE A 68 -8.57 31.26 25.24
C ILE A 68 -7.99 32.65 24.96
N SER A 69 -7.38 33.29 25.97
CA SER A 69 -6.72 34.58 25.81
C SER A 69 -5.55 34.50 24.82
N ASP A 70 -5.16 35.64 24.27
CA ASP A 70 -4.06 35.73 23.30
C ASP A 70 -2.72 35.25 23.90
N GLU A 71 -2.46 35.55 25.18
CA GLU A 71 -1.25 35.11 25.88
C GLU A 71 -1.21 33.59 26.04
N ALA A 72 -2.35 33.00 26.43
CA ALA A 72 -2.50 31.55 26.54
C ALA A 72 -2.37 30.88 25.15
N HIS A 73 -2.93 31.49 24.12
CA HIS A 73 -2.84 31.04 22.73
C HIS A 73 -1.39 30.99 22.25
N GLN A 74 -0.61 32.06 22.47
CA GLN A 74 0.81 32.11 22.08
C GLN A 74 1.63 31.04 22.83
N THR A 75 1.40 30.88 24.13
CA THR A 75 2.09 29.89 24.96
C THR A 75 1.81 28.47 24.45
N LEU A 76 0.53 28.16 24.19
CA LEU A 76 0.11 26.87 23.62
C LEU A 76 0.73 26.64 22.24
N ALA A 77 0.69 27.62 21.36
CA ALA A 77 1.23 27.51 20.00
C ALA A 77 2.74 27.22 20.00
N GLN A 78 3.51 27.90 20.85
CA GLN A 78 4.94 27.65 21.02
C GLN A 78 5.21 26.25 21.57
N ALA A 79 4.48 25.85 22.61
CA ALA A 79 4.61 24.54 23.24
C ALA A 79 4.30 23.39 22.28
N VAL A 80 3.21 23.50 21.52
CA VAL A 80 2.78 22.50 20.53
C VAL A 80 3.79 22.44 19.38
N THR A 81 4.13 23.58 18.78
CA THR A 81 5.06 23.63 17.62
C THR A 81 6.45 23.10 18.00
N GLY A 82 6.94 23.44 19.20
CA GLY A 82 8.24 23.00 19.70
C GLY A 82 8.36 21.48 19.84
N ARG A 83 7.27 20.80 20.18
CA ARG A 83 7.19 19.32 20.25
C ARG A 83 6.92 18.73 18.86
N TRP A 84 5.94 19.28 18.15
CA TRP A 84 5.48 18.78 16.86
C TRP A 84 6.56 18.76 15.79
N LYS A 85 7.48 19.74 15.79
CA LYS A 85 8.59 19.75 14.83
C LYS A 85 9.44 18.48 14.87
N ARG A 86 9.61 17.85 16.04
CA ARG A 86 10.38 16.60 16.17
C ARG A 86 9.67 15.44 15.48
N PHE A 87 8.36 15.35 15.65
CA PHE A 87 7.52 14.38 14.95
C PHE A 87 7.51 14.61 13.45
N ILE A 88 7.41 15.86 12.99
CA ILE A 88 7.48 16.16 11.55
C ILE A 88 8.80 15.70 10.94
N HIS A 89 9.95 16.14 11.45
CA HIS A 89 11.24 15.81 10.83
C HIS A 89 11.59 14.33 10.98
N GLY A 90 11.42 13.77 12.19
CA GLY A 90 11.68 12.35 12.44
C GLY A 90 10.72 11.44 11.66
N GLY A 91 9.45 11.82 11.60
CA GLY A 91 8.42 11.10 10.84
C GLY A 91 8.64 11.18 9.34
N ILE A 92 9.03 12.33 8.77
CA ILE A 92 9.38 12.43 7.34
C ILE A 92 10.53 11.49 7.02
N LEU A 93 11.60 11.50 7.83
CA LEU A 93 12.74 10.60 7.63
C LEU A 93 12.30 9.13 7.67
N LEU A 94 11.54 8.75 8.70
CA LEU A 94 11.05 7.38 8.88
C LEU A 94 10.10 6.96 7.74
N PHE A 95 9.24 7.86 7.29
CA PHE A 95 8.31 7.64 6.19
C PHE A 95 9.06 7.43 4.86
N LEU A 96 10.10 8.23 4.60
CA LEU A 96 10.90 8.12 3.38
C LEU A 96 11.69 6.81 3.35
N LEU A 97 12.37 6.45 4.45
CA LEU A 97 13.14 5.21 4.53
C LEU A 97 12.26 3.97 4.36
N SER A 98 11.17 3.91 5.12
CA SER A 98 10.20 2.80 5.02
C SER A 98 9.49 2.79 3.66
N GLY A 99 9.10 3.94 3.14
CA GLY A 99 8.43 4.07 1.84
C GLY A 99 9.34 3.65 0.68
N PHE A 100 10.61 4.03 0.73
CA PHE A 100 11.60 3.62 -0.24
C PHE A 100 11.81 2.10 -0.23
N TYR A 101 11.93 1.49 0.95
CA TYR A 101 12.00 0.03 1.08
C TYR A 101 10.77 -0.65 0.46
N ASN A 102 9.56 -0.22 0.84
CA ASN A 102 8.31 -0.78 0.32
C ASN A 102 8.20 -0.61 -1.21
N TYR A 103 8.68 0.51 -1.74
CA TYR A 103 8.71 0.77 -3.17
C TYR A 103 9.63 -0.22 -3.90
N MET A 104 10.87 -0.39 -3.44
CA MET A 104 11.82 -1.35 -4.03
C MET A 104 11.27 -2.78 -4.04
N ARG A 105 10.59 -3.20 -2.96
CA ARG A 105 9.94 -4.51 -2.87
C ARG A 105 8.74 -4.67 -3.83
N ALA A 106 8.08 -3.58 -4.20
CA ALA A 106 6.89 -3.60 -5.04
C ALA A 106 7.18 -3.54 -6.56
N ILE A 107 8.31 -2.97 -6.99
CA ILE A 107 8.68 -2.79 -8.41
C ILE A 107 8.59 -4.09 -9.22
N PRO A 108 9.16 -5.24 -8.77
CA PRO A 108 9.17 -6.45 -9.59
C PRO A 108 7.78 -6.95 -9.97
N ASN A 109 6.77 -6.68 -9.14
CA ASN A 109 5.40 -7.16 -9.31
C ASN A 109 4.55 -6.30 -10.24
N HIS A 110 5.07 -5.15 -10.70
CA HIS A 110 4.31 -4.19 -11.51
C HIS A 110 5.05 -3.82 -12.81
N LYS A 111 5.96 -4.68 -13.27
CA LYS A 111 6.67 -4.47 -14.54
C LYS A 111 5.65 -4.41 -15.69
N GLY A 112 5.70 -3.31 -16.45
CA GLY A 112 4.80 -3.07 -17.58
C GLY A 112 3.47 -2.40 -17.20
N ASP A 113 3.19 -2.18 -15.92
CA ASP A 113 1.96 -1.50 -15.48
C ASP A 113 2.14 0.03 -15.48
N GLY A 114 1.93 0.65 -16.64
CA GLY A 114 2.07 2.09 -16.82
C GLY A 114 1.15 2.92 -15.91
N LEU A 115 -0.07 2.42 -15.65
CA LEU A 115 -1.02 3.11 -14.77
C LEU A 115 -0.57 3.05 -13.31
N TYR A 116 -0.06 1.90 -12.86
CA TYR A 116 0.56 1.78 -11.54
C TYR A 116 1.70 2.79 -11.38
N HIS A 117 2.61 2.86 -12.33
CA HIS A 117 3.76 3.78 -12.26
C HIS A 117 3.33 5.25 -12.29
N GLY A 118 2.33 5.61 -13.10
CA GLY A 118 1.77 6.97 -13.13
C GLY A 118 1.15 7.36 -11.79
N LEU A 119 0.27 6.53 -11.24
CA LEU A 119 -0.38 6.77 -9.94
C LEU A 119 0.63 6.78 -8.79
N LEU A 120 1.64 5.92 -8.86
CA LEU A 120 2.74 5.89 -7.91
C LEU A 120 3.55 7.19 -7.95
N GLY A 121 3.89 7.68 -9.14
CA GLY A 121 4.60 8.95 -9.31
C GLY A 121 3.81 10.13 -8.74
N VAL A 122 2.50 10.19 -9.03
CA VAL A 122 1.61 11.25 -8.50
C VAL A 122 1.58 11.25 -6.98
N LYS A 123 1.39 10.09 -6.33
CA LYS A 123 1.37 10.05 -4.85
C LYS A 123 2.72 10.45 -4.24
N MET A 124 3.85 10.18 -4.91
CA MET A 124 5.17 10.58 -4.44
C MET A 124 5.35 12.10 -4.51
N LEU A 125 4.92 12.74 -5.60
CA LEU A 125 4.96 14.19 -5.73
C LEU A 125 4.07 14.89 -4.68
N LEU A 126 2.86 14.36 -4.45
CA LEU A 126 1.97 14.84 -3.40
C LEU A 126 2.61 14.67 -2.01
N ALA A 127 3.25 13.53 -1.73
CA ALA A 127 3.92 13.28 -0.46
C ALA A 127 5.06 14.28 -0.21
N PHE A 128 5.91 14.53 -1.20
CA PHE A 128 6.96 15.55 -1.08
C PHE A 128 6.40 16.96 -0.85
N THR A 129 5.29 17.29 -1.51
CA THR A 129 4.59 18.56 -1.28
C THR A 129 4.09 18.67 0.17
N ILE A 130 3.50 17.60 0.71
CA ILE A 130 3.09 17.54 2.12
C ILE A 130 4.30 17.72 3.05
N PHE A 131 5.42 17.04 2.80
CA PHE A 131 6.61 17.14 3.64
C PHE A 131 7.21 18.53 3.64
N PHE A 132 7.25 19.19 2.48
CA PHE A 132 7.67 20.57 2.36
C PHE A 132 6.76 21.49 3.18
N LEU A 133 5.44 21.42 2.98
CA LEU A 133 4.49 22.27 3.70
C LEU A 133 4.52 22.02 5.22
N ALA A 134 4.56 20.76 5.64
CA ALA A 134 4.65 20.40 7.06
C ALA A 134 5.93 20.96 7.69
N SER A 135 7.06 20.86 7.00
CA SER A 135 8.34 21.42 7.46
C SER A 135 8.31 22.95 7.51
N ALA A 136 7.72 23.60 6.51
CA ALA A 136 7.55 25.06 6.47
C ALA A 136 6.68 25.58 7.62
N LEU A 137 5.61 24.86 7.97
CA LEU A 137 4.68 25.20 9.06
C LEU A 137 5.33 25.14 10.44
N VAL A 138 6.29 24.23 10.66
CA VAL A 138 7.00 24.08 11.94
C VAL A 138 8.38 24.74 11.96
N GLY A 139 8.84 25.25 10.82
CA GLY A 139 10.13 25.90 10.65
C GLY A 139 10.17 27.33 11.20
N ARG A 140 11.40 27.89 11.27
CA ARG A 140 11.67 29.26 11.76
C ARG A 140 12.08 30.26 10.67
N SER A 141 12.20 29.81 9.42
CA SER A 141 12.67 30.65 8.33
C SER A 141 11.66 31.75 8.00
N ALA A 142 12.12 33.00 7.90
CA ALA A 142 11.28 34.16 7.55
C ALA A 142 10.60 34.01 6.18
N ALA A 143 11.25 33.30 5.23
CA ALA A 143 10.71 33.04 3.89
C ALA A 143 9.36 32.29 3.90
N PHE A 144 9.04 31.58 5.00
CA PHE A 144 7.80 30.82 5.14
C PHE A 144 6.82 31.40 6.16
N GLU A 145 7.00 32.66 6.55
CA GLU A 145 6.10 33.32 7.52
C GLU A 145 4.66 33.40 7.00
N GLY A 146 4.46 33.73 5.72
CA GLY A 146 3.13 33.75 5.11
C GLY A 146 2.40 32.40 5.17
N ILE A 147 3.15 31.28 5.10
CA ILE A 147 2.58 29.93 5.29
C ILE A 147 2.14 29.74 6.75
N ARG A 148 2.96 30.18 7.70
CA ARG A 148 2.64 30.08 9.14
C ARG A 148 1.48 30.99 9.57
N GLN A 149 1.33 32.17 8.98
CA GLN A 149 0.19 33.05 9.27
C GLN A 149 -1.12 32.44 8.75
N ASN A 150 -1.06 31.69 7.65
CA ASN A 150 -2.21 31.01 7.04
C ASN A 150 -2.27 29.51 7.42
N ARG A 151 -1.80 29.14 8.61
CA ARG A 151 -1.68 27.75 9.11
C ARG A 151 -2.89 26.88 8.79
N ALA A 152 -4.10 27.36 9.07
CA ALA A 152 -5.33 26.60 8.84
C ALA A 152 -5.54 26.25 7.36
N LYS A 153 -5.25 27.17 6.44
CA LYS A 153 -5.36 26.93 4.99
C LYS A 153 -4.40 25.83 4.56
N TRP A 154 -3.14 25.90 4.99
CA TRP A 154 -2.13 24.93 4.59
C TRP A 154 -2.31 23.56 5.23
N LEU A 155 -2.82 23.49 6.47
CA LEU A 155 -3.25 22.23 7.07
C LEU A 155 -4.40 21.59 6.29
N LYS A 156 -5.39 22.36 5.79
CA LYS A 156 -6.44 21.83 4.90
C LYS A 156 -5.84 21.22 3.62
N VAL A 157 -4.88 21.90 3.00
CA VAL A 157 -4.19 21.40 1.81
C VAL A 157 -3.45 20.10 2.11
N ILE A 158 -2.71 20.03 3.23
CA ILE A 158 -2.02 18.81 3.66
C ILE A 158 -3.01 17.65 3.85
N VAL A 159 -4.10 17.87 4.58
CA VAL A 159 -5.11 16.85 4.86
C VAL A 159 -5.78 16.38 3.56
N LEU A 160 -6.10 17.30 2.64
CA LEU A 160 -6.67 16.97 1.34
C LEU A 160 -5.71 16.11 0.50
N PHE A 161 -4.44 16.51 0.38
CA PHE A 161 -3.46 15.72 -0.37
C PHE A 161 -3.22 14.36 0.27
N ALA A 162 -3.20 14.28 1.59
CA ALA A 162 -3.10 13.00 2.29
C ALA A 162 -4.30 12.09 1.99
N ALA A 163 -5.52 12.63 1.97
CA ALA A 163 -6.71 11.88 1.59
C ALA A 163 -6.63 11.35 0.15
N ILE A 164 -6.14 12.16 -0.80
CA ILE A 164 -5.90 11.73 -2.19
C ILE A 164 -4.86 10.60 -2.25
N ILE A 165 -3.75 10.71 -1.53
CA ILE A 165 -2.72 9.65 -1.47
C ILE A 165 -3.29 8.34 -0.92
N VAL A 166 -4.12 8.41 0.13
CA VAL A 166 -4.80 7.23 0.70
C VAL A 166 -5.78 6.65 -0.32
N GLY A 167 -6.55 7.47 -1.03
CA GLY A 167 -7.46 7.05 -2.09
C GLY A 167 -6.73 6.31 -3.22
N ILE A 168 -5.61 6.86 -3.71
CA ILE A 168 -4.74 6.20 -4.70
C ILE A 168 -4.22 4.87 -4.15
N SER A 169 -3.75 4.86 -2.91
CA SER A 169 -3.20 3.65 -2.28
C SER A 169 -4.25 2.54 -2.13
N GLY A 170 -5.49 2.91 -1.77
CA GLY A 170 -6.64 2.01 -1.72
C GLY A 170 -7.00 1.47 -3.10
N PHE A 171 -7.14 2.35 -4.09
CA PHE A 171 -7.44 1.97 -5.47
C PHE A 171 -6.40 0.98 -6.03
N VAL A 172 -5.11 1.29 -5.90
CA VAL A 172 -4.02 0.42 -6.38
C VAL A 172 -4.03 -0.94 -5.68
N LYS A 173 -4.38 -0.98 -4.39
CA LYS A 173 -4.49 -2.24 -3.66
C LYS A 173 -5.67 -3.09 -4.13
N VAL A 174 -6.81 -2.47 -4.44
CA VAL A 174 -8.04 -3.17 -4.86
C VAL A 174 -7.95 -3.66 -6.30
N ARG A 175 -7.37 -2.88 -7.22
CA ARG A 175 -7.22 -3.29 -8.63
C ARG A 175 -6.33 -4.52 -8.84
N GLY A 176 -5.33 -4.73 -7.99
CA GLY A 176 -4.30 -5.75 -8.17
C GLY A 176 -3.31 -5.46 -9.33
N PRO A 177 -2.31 -6.34 -9.54
CA PRO A 177 -1.37 -6.22 -10.66
C PRO A 177 -2.08 -6.36 -12.01
N SER A 178 -1.58 -5.69 -13.05
CA SER A 178 -2.05 -5.94 -14.42
C SER A 178 -1.70 -7.37 -14.85
N ILE A 179 -2.70 -8.15 -15.28
CA ILE A 179 -2.45 -9.41 -15.99
C ILE A 179 -1.81 -9.02 -17.33
N ASN A 180 -0.53 -9.30 -17.50
CA ASN A 180 0.11 -9.12 -18.80
C ASN A 180 -0.56 -10.11 -19.77
N THR A 181 -0.99 -9.64 -20.94
CA THR A 181 -1.66 -10.43 -22.00
C THR A 181 -0.84 -11.60 -22.55
N VAL A 182 0.35 -11.86 -21.99
CA VAL A 182 1.15 -13.06 -22.26
C VAL A 182 0.44 -14.33 -21.78
N ASP A 183 -0.37 -14.25 -20.72
CA ASP A 183 -1.13 -15.40 -20.21
C ASP A 183 -2.45 -15.65 -20.98
N ALA A 184 -2.91 -14.69 -21.79
CA ALA A 184 -4.11 -14.86 -22.62
C ALA A 184 -3.88 -15.84 -23.80
N ASN A 185 -2.62 -16.02 -24.21
CA ASN A 185 -2.23 -17.03 -25.21
C ASN A 185 -1.88 -18.39 -24.59
N ALA A 186 -1.82 -18.49 -23.25
CA ALA A 186 -1.57 -19.75 -22.54
C ALA A 186 -2.86 -20.57 -22.31
N VAL A 187 -4.02 -19.95 -22.49
CA VAL A 187 -5.28 -20.68 -22.69
C VAL A 187 -5.32 -21.05 -24.16
N ALA A 188 -4.65 -22.15 -24.52
CA ALA A 188 -4.76 -22.72 -25.85
C ALA A 188 -6.26 -22.87 -26.20
N PRO A 189 -6.68 -22.58 -27.44
CA PRO A 189 -8.00 -22.97 -27.91
C PRO A 189 -8.15 -24.47 -27.59
N ILE A 190 -9.23 -24.86 -26.92
CA ILE A 190 -9.56 -26.28 -26.77
C ILE A 190 -9.61 -26.81 -28.21
N ASP A 191 -8.60 -27.61 -28.56
CA ASP A 191 -8.52 -28.20 -29.89
C ASP A 191 -9.73 -29.13 -30.02
N SER A 192 -10.63 -28.81 -30.94
CA SER A 192 -11.80 -29.63 -31.25
C SER A 192 -11.43 -31.05 -31.74
N SER A 193 -10.15 -31.31 -32.01
CA SER A 193 -9.63 -32.64 -32.32
C SER A 193 -9.56 -33.58 -31.10
N ASP A 194 -9.64 -33.07 -29.87
CA ASP A 194 -9.55 -33.85 -28.63
C ASP A 194 -10.92 -34.39 -28.15
N THR A 195 -11.91 -34.39 -29.05
CA THR A 195 -13.19 -35.05 -28.80
C THR A 195 -12.95 -36.56 -28.82
N PRO A 196 -13.16 -37.30 -27.70
CA PRO A 196 -12.93 -38.74 -27.70
C PRO A 196 -13.80 -39.40 -28.77
N GLU A 197 -13.16 -40.11 -29.71
CA GLU A 197 -13.86 -40.92 -30.69
C GLU A 197 -14.80 -41.89 -29.94
N PRO A 198 -16.09 -41.97 -30.29
CA PRO A 198 -17.02 -42.87 -29.61
C PRO A 198 -16.49 -44.30 -29.74
N GLN A 199 -16.19 -44.94 -28.61
CA GLN A 199 -15.83 -46.35 -28.61
C GLN A 199 -16.93 -47.14 -29.32
N PRO A 200 -16.58 -48.00 -30.30
CA PRO A 200 -17.58 -48.83 -30.96
C PRO A 200 -18.29 -49.66 -29.91
N ALA A 201 -19.62 -49.54 -29.87
CA ALA A 201 -20.45 -50.37 -29.01
C ALA A 201 -20.13 -51.83 -29.31
N THR A 202 -19.49 -52.52 -28.36
CA THR A 202 -19.35 -53.97 -28.41
C THR A 202 -20.74 -54.55 -28.29
N ALA A 203 -21.29 -54.99 -29.41
CA ALA A 203 -22.41 -55.91 -29.43
C ALA A 203 -21.85 -57.29 -29.08
N GLU A 204 -22.09 -57.73 -27.83
CA GLU A 204 -22.31 -59.12 -27.38
C GLU A 204 -22.33 -59.21 -25.85
#